data_AF-A0A8T1FX72-F1
#
_entry.id   AF-A0A8T1FX72-F1
#
_cell.length_a   1.000
_cell.length_b   1.000
_cell.length_c   1.000
_cell.angle_alpha   90.00
_cell.angle_beta   90.00
_cell.angle_gamma   90.00
#
_symmetry.space_group_name_H-M   'P 1'
#
loop_
_entity.id
_entity.type
_entity.pdbx_description
1 polymer ?
#
loop_
_entity_poly.entity_id
_entity_poly.type
_entity_poly.pdbx_seq_one_letter_code
_entity_poly.pdbx_strand_id
1 'polypeptide(L)'
;MSSRQRGVLHFIAGFVGITVFYFEVIAAQVTGSSSSSRPGALRTDDISSSPTRTISSYDSNASSEDETAAYIARGYASTMNENEQRLTIIRDSLLTESVCDGEPMVILKSSTVPANGACLAAQSRYNLSCSCLSGFTNTTVWDFCIRAPDAEPTSPFPTTISDGNVVRVDSLMMLEVPPDLLTFKIHGDSSNLVPVNLEKATADDDNLAIVRSQGVSSLTNVDLFNLDLAEVPIASGFVPTTLTSLSMRRCNLSSLGQPFLESFTALESLNLAANRISSIYSNLPGSIEAINAMTEINLANNSFTEFPAHLLQFPNLQKLDLSGNSITNLTVTSDDLAVISQLSVFQIDIHANGSDCDNGEWQEVHNTKLCVVNSVSASTPEVVAGSAKDNATNWTIFVLVAAFGGCFVGFLLFFLATRFVQYQQERQHEADSSSPVAEDVQTSRAGDSTAIQAAPAQDNPDERRSQEQKILEKVALGSLRPTFYNDCPPGVLALASSCLEGRPENRPSASEVVLTIKELMREMQFDSKPRLEPEPDEIVTDGFLSSA
;
A
#
# COMPACT_ATOMS: atom_id res chain seq x y z
N MET A 1 37.28 -27.80 -39.75
CA MET A 1 36.25 -28.63 -39.10
C MET A 1 36.92 -29.48 -38.03
N SER A 2 36.43 -29.46 -36.79
CA SER A 2 36.89 -30.34 -35.70
C SER A 2 35.73 -30.56 -34.70
N SER A 3 35.89 -31.48 -33.74
CA SER A 3 34.76 -32.08 -32.98
C SER A 3 33.98 -31.14 -32.04
N ARG A 4 34.30 -29.83 -31.97
CA ARG A 4 33.62 -28.87 -31.07
C ARG A 4 32.34 -28.25 -31.63
N GLN A 5 32.02 -28.40 -32.92
CA GLN A 5 30.83 -27.77 -33.54
C GLN A 5 29.55 -28.63 -33.56
N ARG A 6 29.57 -29.90 -33.11
CA ARG A 6 28.36 -30.74 -33.06
C ARG A 6 27.51 -30.60 -31.79
N GLY A 7 28.08 -30.09 -30.68
CA GLY A 7 27.32 -29.91 -29.44
C GLY A 7 26.31 -28.75 -29.48
N VAL A 8 26.69 -27.63 -30.11
CA VAL A 8 25.86 -26.40 -30.14
C VAL A 8 24.61 -26.57 -31.01
N LEU A 9 24.70 -27.34 -32.10
CA LEU A 9 23.60 -27.46 -33.07
C LEU A 9 22.38 -28.22 -32.53
N HIS A 10 22.57 -29.14 -31.58
CA HIS A 10 21.46 -29.83 -30.92
C HIS A 10 20.76 -29.00 -29.84
N PHE A 11 21.43 -28.02 -29.22
CA PHE A 11 20.84 -27.18 -28.19
C PHE A 11 19.88 -26.14 -28.79
N ILE A 12 20.24 -25.58 -29.96
CA ILE A 12 19.40 -24.61 -30.69
C ILE A 12 18.13 -25.27 -31.26
N ALA A 13 18.21 -26.53 -31.70
CA ALA A 13 17.06 -27.28 -32.20
C ALA A 13 15.99 -27.57 -31.13
N GLY A 14 16.37 -27.65 -29.84
CA GLY A 14 15.43 -27.89 -28.74
C GLY A 14 14.59 -26.67 -28.37
N PHE A 15 15.14 -25.45 -28.46
CA PHE A 15 14.48 -24.23 -27.99
C PHE A 15 13.43 -23.70 -28.98
N VAL A 16 13.65 -23.85 -30.29
CA VAL A 16 12.72 -23.37 -31.34
C VAL A 16 11.41 -24.18 -31.36
N GLY A 17 11.42 -25.42 -30.89
CA GLY A 17 10.22 -26.27 -30.86
C GLY A 17 9.16 -25.88 -29.81
N ILE A 18 9.56 -25.20 -28.74
CA ILE A 18 8.67 -24.88 -27.61
C ILE A 18 7.90 -23.58 -27.84
N THR A 19 8.48 -22.60 -28.54
CA THR A 19 7.83 -21.32 -28.85
C THR A 19 6.77 -21.39 -29.94
N VAL A 20 6.75 -22.45 -30.77
CA VAL A 20 5.75 -22.61 -31.85
C VAL A 20 4.41 -23.12 -31.31
N PHE A 21 4.41 -23.94 -30.26
CA PHE A 21 3.18 -24.50 -29.68
C PHE A 21 2.33 -23.48 -28.88
N TYR A 22 2.88 -22.30 -28.59
CA TYR A 22 2.18 -21.26 -27.81
C TYR A 22 1.35 -20.28 -28.65
N PHE A 23 1.37 -20.39 -29.98
CA PHE A 23 0.74 -19.41 -30.89
C PHE A 23 -0.38 -19.96 -31.81
N GLU A 24 -0.70 -21.26 -31.76
CA GLU A 24 -1.78 -21.84 -32.60
C GLU A 24 -3.17 -21.90 -31.92
N VAL A 25 -3.29 -21.51 -30.64
CA VAL A 25 -4.57 -21.57 -29.89
C VAL A 25 -5.35 -20.24 -29.96
N ILE A 26 -4.71 -19.12 -30.32
CA ILE A 26 -5.35 -17.78 -30.38
C ILE A 26 -5.65 -17.39 -31.85
N ALA A 27 -6.31 -18.29 -32.59
CA ALA A 27 -6.61 -18.10 -34.02
C ALA A 27 -7.95 -18.71 -34.51
N ALA A 28 -8.95 -18.86 -33.63
CA ALA A 28 -10.28 -19.36 -33.96
C ALA A 28 -11.39 -18.33 -33.62
N GLN A 29 -11.58 -17.34 -34.50
CA GLN A 29 -12.58 -16.28 -34.37
C GLN A 29 -14.00 -16.74 -34.82
N VAL A 30 -15.03 -16.25 -34.12
CA VAL A 30 -16.36 -15.85 -34.62
C VAL A 30 -17.23 -16.88 -35.38
N THR A 31 -18.45 -17.13 -34.87
CA THR A 31 -19.73 -16.86 -35.59
C THR A 31 -20.98 -17.19 -34.74
N GLY A 32 -21.91 -16.23 -34.62
CA GLY A 32 -23.36 -16.45 -34.34
C GLY A 32 -23.79 -16.99 -32.96
N SER A 33 -25.08 -16.98 -32.58
CA SER A 33 -26.20 -16.15 -33.10
C SER A 33 -27.48 -16.24 -32.23
N SER A 34 -27.96 -15.10 -31.72
CA SER A 34 -29.38 -14.69 -31.51
C SER A 34 -30.43 -15.57 -30.77
N SER A 35 -31.40 -14.88 -30.14
CA SER A 35 -32.75 -15.33 -29.66
C SER A 35 -32.81 -16.14 -28.34
N SER A 36 -33.85 -16.06 -27.49
CA SER A 36 -34.92 -15.04 -27.33
C SER A 36 -35.73 -15.19 -26.01
N SER A 37 -36.28 -14.07 -25.51
CA SER A 37 -37.55 -13.93 -24.74
C SER A 37 -37.89 -14.79 -23.50
N ARG A 38 -37.99 -14.11 -22.33
CA ARG A 38 -39.23 -13.85 -21.52
C ARG A 38 -40.41 -14.87 -21.53
N PRO A 39 -41.27 -14.89 -20.47
CA PRO A 39 -41.01 -14.80 -19.01
C PRO A 39 -41.95 -15.67 -18.13
N GLY A 40 -41.80 -15.64 -16.81
CA GLY A 40 -42.89 -15.90 -15.84
C GLY A 40 -42.43 -16.51 -14.50
N ALA A 41 -43.16 -16.50 -13.39
CA ALA A 41 -44.21 -15.63 -12.81
C ALA A 41 -45.00 -16.44 -11.76
N LEU A 42 -44.98 -16.01 -10.49
CA LEU A 42 -45.85 -16.42 -9.36
C LEU A 42 -46.03 -17.93 -9.05
N ARG A 43 -45.72 -18.29 -7.78
CA ARG A 43 -46.80 -18.58 -6.82
C ARG A 43 -46.38 -18.39 -5.35
N THR A 44 -47.37 -18.41 -4.48
CA THR A 44 -47.35 -18.14 -3.03
C THR A 44 -47.81 -19.39 -2.25
N ASP A 45 -48.12 -19.23 -0.95
CA ASP A 45 -48.87 -20.18 -0.09
C ASP A 45 -48.00 -21.34 0.49
N ASP A 46 -48.11 -21.79 1.76
CA ASP A 46 -48.89 -21.25 2.88
C ASP A 46 -48.40 -21.64 4.32
N ILE A 47 -49.00 -20.95 5.30
CA ILE A 47 -48.94 -20.93 6.79
C ILE A 47 -48.87 -22.27 7.58
N SER A 48 -48.45 -22.20 8.88
CA SER A 48 -48.83 -23.05 10.06
C SER A 48 -47.68 -23.89 10.69
N SER A 49 -47.50 -24.04 12.03
CA SER A 49 -48.03 -23.36 13.24
C SER A 49 -47.15 -23.64 14.50
N SER A 50 -47.36 -22.87 15.59
CA SER A 50 -46.60 -22.90 16.86
C SER A 50 -47.02 -24.04 17.83
N PRO A 51 -46.29 -24.30 18.96
CA PRO A 51 -46.53 -23.49 20.17
C PRO A 51 -45.32 -23.23 21.12
N THR A 52 -45.14 -21.95 21.42
CA THR A 52 -44.87 -21.34 22.75
C THR A 52 -43.90 -22.00 23.75
N ARG A 53 -42.83 -21.27 24.10
CA ARG A 53 -42.31 -21.19 25.48
C ARG A 53 -41.91 -19.75 25.82
N THR A 54 -42.38 -19.24 26.95
CA THR A 54 -42.14 -17.87 27.40
C THR A 54 -40.76 -17.69 28.02
N ILE A 55 -40.01 -16.69 27.55
CA ILE A 55 -38.85 -16.10 28.23
C ILE A 55 -39.17 -14.63 28.49
N SER A 56 -38.57 -14.04 29.53
CA SER A 56 -38.78 -12.66 29.96
C SER A 56 -38.41 -11.63 28.89
N SER A 57 -39.08 -10.48 28.94
CA SER A 57 -38.79 -9.31 28.10
C SER A 57 -37.34 -8.84 28.21
N TYR A 58 -36.55 -9.13 27.19
CA TYR A 58 -35.56 -8.17 26.69
C TYR A 58 -36.29 -7.11 25.87
N ASP A 59 -35.83 -5.86 25.93
CA ASP A 59 -36.28 -4.80 25.03
C ASP A 59 -35.72 -5.05 23.62
N SER A 60 -36.42 -5.84 22.81
CA SER A 60 -36.05 -6.17 21.43
C SER A 60 -36.31 -5.01 20.44
N ASN A 61 -36.30 -3.77 20.94
CA ASN A 61 -36.60 -2.53 20.21
C ASN A 61 -35.43 -1.55 20.20
N ALA A 62 -34.23 -1.97 20.62
CA ALA A 62 -33.02 -1.40 20.02
C ALA A 62 -33.05 -1.76 18.53
N SER A 63 -33.25 -0.77 17.66
CA SER A 63 -33.23 -1.00 16.21
C SER A 63 -31.84 -1.46 15.78
N SER A 64 -31.78 -2.26 14.70
CA SER A 64 -30.51 -2.62 14.05
C SER A 64 -29.69 -1.39 13.62
N GLU A 65 -30.35 -0.24 13.48
CA GLU A 65 -29.77 1.07 13.20
C GLU A 65 -28.93 1.61 14.37
N ASP A 66 -29.37 1.48 15.63
CA ASP A 66 -28.57 1.90 16.80
C ASP A 66 -27.37 0.96 17.03
N GLU A 67 -27.51 -0.33 16.72
CA GLU A 67 -26.40 -1.29 16.75
C GLU A 67 -25.36 -1.00 15.64
N THR A 68 -25.83 -0.68 14.43
CA THR A 68 -24.98 -0.28 13.29
C THR A 68 -24.26 1.04 13.58
N ALA A 69 -24.97 2.06 14.06
CA ALA A 69 -24.39 3.34 14.46
C ALA A 69 -23.40 3.17 15.64
N ALA A 70 -23.67 2.28 16.59
CA ALA A 70 -22.75 1.95 17.68
C ALA A 70 -21.50 1.18 17.22
N TYR A 71 -21.60 0.32 16.21
CA TYR A 71 -20.44 -0.33 15.59
C TYR A 71 -19.54 0.69 14.89
N ILE A 72 -20.11 1.55 14.04
CA ILE A 72 -19.37 2.59 13.32
C ILE A 72 -18.74 3.57 14.31
N ALA A 73 -19.51 4.08 15.28
CA ALA A 73 -19.01 4.97 16.33
C ALA A 73 -17.86 4.35 17.14
N ARG A 74 -17.93 3.05 17.45
CA ARG A 74 -16.83 2.32 18.10
C ARG A 74 -15.59 2.24 17.23
N GLY A 75 -15.74 2.08 15.92
CA GLY A 75 -14.66 2.13 14.94
C GLY A 75 -13.85 3.42 15.06
N TYR A 76 -14.47 4.57 14.76
CA TYR A 76 -13.86 5.90 14.90
C TYR A 76 -13.25 6.12 16.30
N ALA A 77 -14.00 5.80 17.36
CA ALA A 77 -13.53 6.00 18.73
C ALA A 77 -12.45 5.01 19.21
N SER A 78 -12.10 3.99 18.41
CA SER A 78 -11.08 2.98 18.74
C SER A 78 -9.72 3.23 18.09
N THR A 79 -9.66 4.08 17.06
CA THR A 79 -8.39 4.49 16.43
C THR A 79 -7.95 5.88 16.87
N MET A 80 -8.89 6.80 17.16
CA MET A 80 -8.59 8.09 17.78
C MET A 80 -7.97 7.95 19.18
N ASN A 81 -6.93 8.74 19.42
CA ASN A 81 -6.27 8.91 20.71
C ASN A 81 -7.05 9.85 21.64
N GLU A 82 -6.71 9.86 22.92
CA GLU A 82 -7.31 10.80 23.88
C GLU A 82 -6.90 12.24 23.57
N ASN A 83 -7.88 13.16 23.60
CA ASN A 83 -7.81 14.58 23.22
C ASN A 83 -7.51 14.88 21.75
N GLU A 84 -7.46 13.86 20.87
CA GLU A 84 -7.19 14.01 19.44
C GLU A 84 -8.34 14.74 18.71
N GLN A 85 -7.98 15.72 17.88
CA GLN A 85 -8.86 16.41 16.93
C GLN A 85 -8.56 15.96 15.49
N ARG A 86 -9.56 15.48 14.77
CA ARG A 86 -9.43 14.87 13.44
C ARG A 86 -10.37 15.47 12.42
N LEU A 87 -9.86 15.86 11.25
CA LEU A 87 -10.70 16.25 10.10
C LEU A 87 -11.19 14.98 9.39
N THR A 88 -12.49 14.88 9.17
CA THR A 88 -13.12 13.76 8.45
C THR A 88 -14.45 14.18 7.81
N ILE A 89 -15.04 13.28 7.03
CA ILE A 89 -16.37 13.39 6.41
C ILE A 89 -17.08 12.06 6.67
N ILE A 90 -18.19 12.09 7.41
CA ILE A 90 -18.95 10.86 7.71
C ILE A 90 -20.04 10.67 6.65
N ARG A 91 -19.74 9.81 5.66
CA ARG A 91 -20.67 9.39 4.59
C ARG A 91 -20.83 7.88 4.53
N ASP A 92 -21.04 7.23 5.68
CA ASP A 92 -21.30 5.79 5.71
C ASP A 92 -22.75 5.50 5.25
N SER A 93 -22.88 4.74 4.15
CA SER A 93 -24.15 4.30 3.57
C SER A 93 -25.03 3.44 4.49
N LEU A 94 -24.47 2.94 5.60
CA LEU A 94 -25.16 2.13 6.61
C LEU A 94 -25.81 2.99 7.71
N LEU A 95 -25.55 4.29 7.77
CA LEU A 95 -26.18 5.22 8.71
C LEU A 95 -27.49 5.77 8.14
N THR A 96 -28.56 5.74 8.95
CA THR A 96 -29.86 6.33 8.61
C THR A 96 -29.94 7.84 8.88
N GLU A 97 -28.98 8.40 9.64
CA GLU A 97 -28.82 9.83 9.91
C GLU A 97 -27.43 10.31 9.43
N SER A 98 -27.39 11.36 8.61
CA SER A 98 -26.15 11.99 8.13
C SER A 98 -25.59 13.00 9.14
N VAL A 99 -24.32 12.87 9.52
CA VAL A 99 -23.65 13.86 10.38
C VAL A 99 -23.25 15.07 9.55
N CYS A 100 -23.53 16.27 10.06
CA CYS A 100 -23.23 17.54 9.37
C CYS A 100 -23.77 17.62 7.92
N ASP A 101 -24.88 16.95 7.61
CA ASP A 101 -25.43 16.80 6.25
C ASP A 101 -24.42 16.25 5.21
N GLY A 102 -23.38 15.54 5.69
CA GLY A 102 -22.28 15.02 4.88
C GLY A 102 -21.17 16.03 4.57
N GLU A 103 -21.19 17.23 5.16
CA GLU A 103 -20.10 18.21 5.05
C GLU A 103 -18.85 17.80 5.86
N PRO A 104 -17.68 18.41 5.59
CA PRO A 104 -16.49 18.23 6.41
C PRO A 104 -16.72 18.60 7.88
N MET A 105 -16.04 17.88 8.77
CA MET A 105 -16.22 18.06 10.22
C MET A 105 -14.96 17.69 11.00
N VAL A 106 -14.74 18.38 12.12
CA VAL A 106 -13.75 17.96 13.13
C VAL A 106 -14.43 17.08 14.17
N ILE A 107 -13.89 15.89 14.41
CA ILE A 107 -14.21 15.08 15.59
C ILE A 107 -13.15 15.34 16.65
N LEU A 108 -13.57 15.59 17.89
CA LEU A 108 -12.73 15.49 19.09
C LEU A 108 -13.12 14.22 19.85
N LYS A 109 -12.12 13.45 20.31
CA LYS A 109 -12.30 12.41 21.33
C LYS A 109 -11.73 12.90 22.67
N SER A 110 -12.53 12.98 23.73
CA SER A 110 -12.01 13.34 25.06
C SER A 110 -12.89 12.86 26.21
N SER A 111 -12.31 12.17 27.19
CA SER A 111 -12.94 11.88 28.49
C SER A 111 -13.06 13.10 29.40
N THR A 112 -12.35 14.20 29.10
CA THR A 112 -12.32 15.42 29.93
C THR A 112 -13.20 16.55 29.41
N VAL A 113 -13.43 16.61 28.09
CA VAL A 113 -14.37 17.54 27.45
C VAL A 113 -15.69 16.80 27.16
N PRO A 114 -16.80 17.11 27.84
CA PRO A 114 -18.06 16.41 27.65
C PRO A 114 -18.58 16.48 26.21
N ALA A 115 -19.18 15.39 25.74
CA ALA A 115 -19.78 15.28 24.41
C ALA A 115 -20.75 16.43 24.13
N ASN A 116 -20.49 17.21 23.08
CA ASN A 116 -21.26 18.42 22.76
C ASN A 116 -22.64 18.16 22.12
N GLY A 117 -22.97 16.89 21.83
CA GLY A 117 -24.26 16.48 21.27
C GLY A 117 -24.48 16.81 19.79
N ALA A 118 -23.44 17.25 19.07
CA ALA A 118 -23.49 17.47 17.62
C ALA A 118 -23.07 16.23 16.79
N CYS A 119 -22.45 15.23 17.43
CA CYS A 119 -22.28 13.90 16.85
C CYS A 119 -23.58 13.09 16.96
N LEU A 120 -23.67 11.94 16.28
CA LEU A 120 -24.75 10.98 16.52
C LEU A 120 -24.82 10.55 17.99
N ALA A 121 -26.00 10.14 18.45
CA ALA A 121 -26.20 9.66 19.81
C ALA A 121 -25.23 8.50 20.15
N ALA A 122 -25.02 7.58 19.21
CA ALA A 122 -24.07 6.47 19.36
C ALA A 122 -22.60 6.93 19.51
N GLN A 123 -22.20 7.99 18.82
CA GLN A 123 -20.85 8.59 18.92
C GLN A 123 -20.66 9.33 20.24
N SER A 124 -21.70 10.04 20.70
CA SER A 124 -21.69 10.73 21.99
C SER A 124 -21.49 9.76 23.17
N ARG A 125 -21.95 8.50 23.06
CA ARG A 125 -21.70 7.42 24.04
C ARG A 125 -20.22 7.02 24.14
N TYR A 126 -19.38 7.36 23.16
CA TYR A 126 -17.95 7.05 23.10
C TYR A 126 -17.04 8.27 23.37
N ASN A 127 -17.58 9.30 24.03
CA ASN A 127 -16.88 10.56 24.36
C ASN A 127 -16.39 11.33 23.11
N LEU A 128 -17.16 11.28 22.02
CA LEU A 128 -16.92 12.09 20.83
C LEU A 128 -17.72 13.39 20.87
N SER A 129 -17.09 14.50 20.47
CA SER A 129 -17.71 15.79 20.16
C SER A 129 -17.43 16.17 18.72
N CYS A 130 -18.37 16.86 18.06
CA CYS A 130 -18.27 17.14 16.62
C CYS A 130 -18.43 18.63 16.33
N SER A 131 -17.67 19.15 15.38
CA SER A 131 -17.82 20.50 14.82
C SER A 131 -18.02 20.42 13.31
N CYS A 132 -19.20 20.79 12.82
CA CYS A 132 -19.44 20.88 11.37
C CYS A 132 -18.74 22.11 10.77
N LEU A 133 -18.05 21.95 9.64
CA LEU A 133 -17.46 23.08 8.90
C LEU A 133 -18.51 23.64 7.93
N SER A 134 -18.86 24.92 8.09
CA SER A 134 -19.77 25.60 7.15
C SER A 134 -19.00 26.24 5.99
N GLY A 135 -19.58 26.26 4.79
CA GLY A 135 -19.02 26.95 3.60
C GLY A 135 -18.69 26.02 2.43
N PHE A 136 -18.70 24.71 2.67
CA PHE A 136 -18.33 23.69 1.70
C PHE A 136 -19.52 23.24 0.81
N THR A 137 -20.75 23.48 1.26
CA THR A 137 -22.02 23.13 0.59
C THR A 137 -22.23 23.81 -0.76
N ASN A 138 -22.57 23.02 -1.79
CA ASN A 138 -22.79 23.48 -3.17
C ASN A 138 -21.59 24.26 -3.78
N THR A 139 -20.36 23.97 -3.33
CA THR A 139 -19.13 24.57 -3.88
C THR A 139 -18.33 23.55 -4.69
N THR A 140 -17.69 24.01 -5.76
CA THR A 140 -16.77 23.20 -6.58
C THR A 140 -15.31 23.32 -6.14
N VAL A 141 -15.05 24.08 -5.06
CA VAL A 141 -13.71 24.38 -4.52
C VAL A 141 -13.74 24.22 -3.01
N TRP A 142 -13.01 23.24 -2.48
CA TRP A 142 -12.81 23.04 -1.04
C TRP A 142 -11.39 23.44 -0.67
N ASP A 143 -11.23 24.30 0.34
CA ASP A 143 -9.94 24.87 0.74
C ASP A 143 -9.79 24.85 2.26
N PHE A 144 -9.02 23.91 2.78
CA PHE A 144 -8.84 23.70 4.22
C PHE A 144 -7.57 24.37 4.74
N CYS A 145 -7.75 25.42 5.54
CA CYS A 145 -6.68 26.04 6.32
C CYS A 145 -6.48 25.26 7.63
N ILE A 146 -5.35 24.57 7.82
CA ILE A 146 -5.14 23.68 9.00
C ILE A 146 -3.90 24.05 9.83
N ARG A 147 -3.93 23.73 11.15
CA ARG A 147 -2.75 23.74 12.03
C ARG A 147 -2.86 22.64 13.10
N ALA A 148 -1.74 22.19 13.66
CA ALA A 148 -1.74 21.34 14.85
C ALA A 148 -2.29 22.09 16.09
N PRO A 149 -3.06 21.47 17.00
CA PRO A 149 -3.64 22.16 18.15
C PRO A 149 -2.58 22.86 19.01
N ASP A 150 -2.77 24.16 19.25
CA ASP A 150 -1.83 24.97 20.06
C ASP A 150 -1.95 24.68 21.58
N ALA A 151 -3.00 23.98 22.00
CA ALA A 151 -3.32 23.62 23.38
C ALA A 151 -4.36 22.48 23.44
N GLU A 152 -4.52 21.88 24.63
CA GLU A 152 -5.58 20.92 24.95
C GLU A 152 -6.99 21.47 24.62
N PRO A 153 -7.95 20.61 24.22
CA PRO A 153 -9.28 21.03 23.81
C PRO A 153 -10.07 21.66 24.96
N THR A 154 -10.75 22.78 24.67
CA THR A 154 -11.54 23.54 25.66
C THR A 154 -12.98 23.05 25.75
N SER A 155 -13.55 23.03 26.96
CA SER A 155 -14.98 22.80 27.16
C SER A 155 -15.77 24.13 27.22
N PRO A 156 -16.93 24.24 26.55
CA PRO A 156 -17.53 23.27 25.62
C PRO A 156 -16.81 23.26 24.26
N PHE A 157 -16.71 22.08 23.62
CA PHE A 157 -16.22 21.97 22.26
C PHE A 157 -17.27 22.54 21.27
N PRO A 158 -16.89 23.42 20.32
CA PRO A 158 -17.85 24.08 19.43
C PRO A 158 -18.62 23.08 18.56
N THR A 159 -19.88 23.37 18.26
CA THR A 159 -20.71 22.52 17.37
C THR A 159 -20.53 22.87 15.89
N THR A 160 -19.94 24.03 15.59
CA THR A 160 -19.66 24.51 14.23
C THR A 160 -18.35 25.27 14.17
N ILE A 161 -17.67 25.22 13.03
CA ILE A 161 -16.51 26.03 12.66
C ILE A 161 -16.88 26.75 11.37
N SER A 162 -16.79 28.09 11.33
CA SER A 162 -17.11 28.82 10.10
C SER A 162 -15.95 28.80 9.10
N ASP A 163 -16.27 29.01 7.82
CA ASP A 163 -15.28 29.36 6.79
C ASP A 163 -14.40 30.54 7.25
N GLY A 164 -13.17 30.59 6.73
CA GLY A 164 -12.12 31.54 7.09
C GLY A 164 -11.44 31.31 8.45
N ASN A 165 -11.82 30.28 9.22
CA ASN A 165 -11.09 29.89 10.43
C ASN A 165 -10.00 28.85 10.14
N VAL A 166 -8.88 28.97 10.86
CA VAL A 166 -7.85 27.90 10.90
C VAL A 166 -8.38 26.71 11.70
N VAL A 167 -8.51 25.57 11.05
CA VAL A 167 -9.00 24.31 11.62
C VAL A 167 -7.87 23.64 12.41
N ARG A 168 -8.12 23.27 13.67
CA ARG A 168 -7.13 22.61 14.54
C ARG A 168 -7.30 21.10 14.51
N VAL A 169 -6.28 20.39 14.02
CA VAL A 169 -6.29 18.93 13.89
C VAL A 169 -4.89 18.32 14.05
N ASP A 170 -4.86 17.17 14.73
CA ASP A 170 -3.68 16.30 14.90
C ASP A 170 -3.56 15.28 13.77
N SER A 171 -4.70 14.92 13.15
CA SER A 171 -4.81 13.86 12.15
C SER A 171 -5.85 14.19 11.08
N LEU A 172 -5.69 13.51 9.94
CA LEU A 172 -6.64 13.51 8.85
C LEU A 172 -7.17 12.08 8.68
N MET A 173 -8.48 11.93 8.56
CA MET A 173 -9.01 10.77 7.85
C MET A 173 -9.01 11.09 6.35
N MET A 174 -9.02 10.05 5.50
CA MET A 174 -9.31 10.23 4.08
C MET A 174 -10.59 11.05 3.88
N LEU A 175 -10.51 12.12 3.09
CA LEU A 175 -11.66 12.98 2.82
C LEU A 175 -12.39 12.52 1.55
N GLU A 176 -13.64 12.09 1.70
CA GLU A 176 -14.47 11.65 0.58
C GLU A 176 -15.34 12.79 0.03
N VAL A 177 -15.00 13.27 -1.16
CA VAL A 177 -15.55 14.49 -1.75
C VAL A 177 -16.74 14.24 -2.68
N PRO A 178 -17.63 15.24 -2.87
CA PRO A 178 -18.67 15.22 -3.89
C PRO A 178 -18.11 14.99 -5.31
N PRO A 179 -18.85 14.29 -6.19
CA PRO A 179 -18.41 13.96 -7.56
C PRO A 179 -18.20 15.19 -8.45
N ASP A 180 -18.82 16.32 -8.12
CA ASP A 180 -18.78 17.61 -8.80
C ASP A 180 -17.71 18.57 -8.25
N LEU A 181 -16.94 18.16 -7.24
CA LEU A 181 -15.81 18.96 -6.75
C LEU A 181 -14.70 19.01 -7.82
N LEU A 182 -14.26 20.23 -8.18
CA LEU A 182 -13.24 20.46 -9.20
C LEU A 182 -11.85 20.71 -8.58
N THR A 183 -11.81 21.41 -7.45
CA THR A 183 -10.57 21.77 -6.74
C THR A 183 -10.65 21.40 -5.26
N PHE A 184 -9.59 20.76 -4.77
CA PHE A 184 -9.41 20.41 -3.35
C PHE A 184 -8.06 20.92 -2.88
N LYS A 185 -8.00 21.59 -1.73
CA LYS A 185 -6.75 22.08 -1.14
C LYS A 185 -6.69 21.83 0.36
N ILE A 186 -5.50 21.52 0.85
CA ILE A 186 -5.18 21.54 2.29
C ILE A 186 -3.89 22.32 2.45
N HIS A 187 -3.94 23.43 3.19
CA HIS A 187 -2.79 24.31 3.40
C HIS A 187 -2.52 24.52 4.91
N GLY A 188 -1.29 24.27 5.32
CA GLY A 188 -0.84 24.50 6.70
C GLY A 188 -0.60 25.99 6.99
N ASP A 189 -1.33 26.56 7.94
CA ASP A 189 -1.29 27.98 8.33
C ASP A 189 0.03 28.43 8.99
N SER A 190 0.80 27.48 9.54
CA SER A 190 1.93 27.79 10.42
C SER A 190 3.26 27.99 9.66
N SER A 191 4.24 28.67 10.28
CA SER A 191 5.61 28.75 9.72
C SER A 191 6.32 27.40 9.70
N ASN A 192 5.85 26.42 10.47
CA ASN A 192 6.31 25.04 10.52
C ASN A 192 5.38 24.14 9.67
N LEU A 193 5.88 22.96 9.28
CA LEU A 193 5.06 21.91 8.69
C LEU A 193 3.96 21.49 9.67
N VAL A 194 2.75 21.26 9.17
CA VAL A 194 1.67 20.66 9.96
C VAL A 194 1.79 19.14 9.88
N PRO A 195 1.94 18.40 11.00
CA PRO A 195 1.98 16.94 10.98
C PRO A 195 0.73 16.35 10.33
N VAL A 196 0.90 15.34 9.48
CA VAL A 196 -0.22 14.62 8.87
C VAL A 196 -0.14 13.14 9.26
N ASN A 197 -0.85 12.79 10.33
CA ASN A 197 -1.21 11.41 10.60
C ASN A 197 -2.45 11.08 9.75
N LEU A 198 -2.29 10.24 8.72
CA LEU A 198 -3.38 9.78 7.86
C LEU A 198 -3.84 8.38 8.29
N GLU A 199 -5.12 8.24 8.61
CA GLU A 199 -5.73 6.93 8.88
C GLU A 199 -6.50 6.36 7.67
N LYS A 200 -6.45 5.04 7.54
CA LYS A 200 -7.26 4.27 6.59
C LYS A 200 -8.76 4.44 6.91
N ALA A 201 -9.60 4.47 5.88
CA ALA A 201 -11.05 4.52 6.09
C ALA A 201 -11.62 3.22 6.67
N THR A 202 -11.05 2.07 6.29
CA THR A 202 -11.40 0.73 6.80
C THR A 202 -10.14 -0.11 7.02
N ALA A 203 -10.28 -1.25 7.70
CA ALA A 203 -9.17 -2.20 7.89
C ALA A 203 -8.67 -2.81 6.57
N ASP A 204 -9.59 -3.01 5.61
CA ASP A 204 -9.36 -3.68 4.32
C ASP A 204 -8.84 -2.72 3.22
N ASP A 205 -8.69 -1.43 3.50
CA ASP A 205 -8.23 -0.44 2.53
C ASP A 205 -6.69 -0.44 2.43
N ASP A 206 -6.12 -1.15 1.47
CA ASP A 206 -4.66 -1.28 1.34
C ASP A 206 -3.92 0.05 1.08
N ASN A 207 -4.55 1.03 0.43
CA ASN A 207 -3.89 2.27 0.01
C ASN A 207 -4.36 3.49 0.82
N LEU A 208 -3.46 4.07 1.62
CA LEU A 208 -3.70 5.37 2.26
C LEU A 208 -3.96 6.46 1.21
N ALA A 209 -5.02 7.25 1.42
CA ALA A 209 -5.42 8.34 0.55
C ALA A 209 -5.81 9.57 1.36
N ILE A 210 -5.41 10.75 0.90
CA ILE A 210 -5.80 12.03 1.53
C ILE A 210 -7.16 12.50 1.03
N VAL A 211 -7.50 12.20 -0.22
CA VAL A 211 -8.78 12.57 -0.84
C VAL A 211 -9.23 11.50 -1.85
N ARG A 212 -10.52 11.15 -1.83
CA ARG A 212 -11.17 10.31 -2.85
C ARG A 212 -12.50 10.93 -3.26
N SER A 213 -12.93 10.70 -4.49
CA SER A 213 -14.25 11.16 -4.97
C SER A 213 -15.27 10.03 -4.85
N GLN A 214 -16.50 10.34 -4.45
CA GLN A 214 -17.64 9.48 -4.71
C GLN A 214 -17.81 9.28 -6.22
N GLY A 215 -18.05 8.04 -6.67
CA GLY A 215 -18.38 7.70 -8.06
C GLY A 215 -17.34 8.14 -9.11
N VAL A 216 -17.80 8.85 -10.14
CA VAL A 216 -16.95 9.41 -11.20
C VAL A 216 -16.48 10.80 -10.77
N SER A 217 -15.16 10.95 -10.61
CA SER A 217 -14.53 12.20 -10.16
C SER A 217 -14.52 13.28 -11.24
N SER A 218 -14.97 14.49 -10.89
CA SER A 218 -14.70 15.73 -11.64
C SER A 218 -13.44 16.47 -11.14
N LEU A 219 -12.75 15.91 -10.14
CA LEU A 219 -11.61 16.56 -9.50
C LEU A 219 -10.42 16.67 -10.47
N THR A 220 -10.01 17.90 -10.74
CA THR A 220 -8.95 18.25 -11.70
C THR A 220 -7.76 18.93 -11.02
N ASN A 221 -7.96 19.60 -9.88
CA ASN A 221 -6.92 20.33 -9.16
C ASN A 221 -6.78 19.86 -7.70
N VAL A 222 -5.56 19.49 -7.29
CA VAL A 222 -5.19 19.31 -5.87
C VAL A 222 -4.01 20.21 -5.51
N ASP A 223 -4.13 20.96 -4.40
CA ASP A 223 -3.03 21.76 -3.84
C ASP A 223 -2.83 21.42 -2.35
N LEU A 224 -1.80 20.63 -2.07
CA LEU A 224 -1.31 20.34 -0.73
C LEU A 224 -0.14 21.28 -0.44
N PHE A 225 -0.20 22.00 0.68
CA PHE A 225 0.84 22.96 1.07
C PHE A 225 1.22 22.84 2.55
N ASN A 226 2.52 22.81 2.83
CA ASN A 226 3.07 22.94 4.19
C ASN A 226 2.62 21.83 5.17
N LEU A 227 2.55 20.59 4.65
CA LEU A 227 2.16 19.38 5.38
C LEU A 227 3.38 18.48 5.59
N ASP A 228 3.53 17.81 6.73
CA ASP A 228 4.59 16.81 6.88
C ASP A 228 4.14 15.46 6.33
N LEU A 229 4.55 15.16 5.08
CA LEU A 229 4.26 13.88 4.40
C LEU A 229 5.48 12.95 4.33
N ALA A 230 6.55 13.21 5.10
CA ALA A 230 7.81 12.45 4.96
C ALA A 230 7.67 10.95 5.26
N GLU A 231 6.83 10.58 6.23
CA GLU A 231 6.55 9.18 6.62
C GLU A 231 5.24 8.66 5.99
N VAL A 232 4.58 9.43 5.12
CA VAL A 232 3.31 9.05 4.48
C VAL A 232 3.59 8.23 3.22
N PRO A 233 3.08 6.98 3.09
CA PRO A 233 3.34 6.15 1.92
C PRO A 233 2.50 6.60 0.71
N ILE A 234 3.04 7.56 -0.05
CA ILE A 234 2.40 8.08 -1.28
C ILE A 234 2.49 7.03 -2.40
N ALA A 235 1.37 6.39 -2.68
CA ALA A 235 1.19 5.36 -3.70
C ALA A 235 0.01 5.69 -4.64
N SER A 236 -0.20 4.87 -5.67
CA SER A 236 -1.32 5.02 -6.59
C SER A 236 -2.66 5.06 -5.84
N GLY A 237 -3.50 6.06 -6.14
CA GLY A 237 -4.76 6.31 -5.42
C GLY A 237 -4.64 7.15 -4.14
N PHE A 238 -3.45 7.66 -3.79
CA PHE A 238 -3.29 8.64 -2.70
C PHE A 238 -4.13 9.93 -2.93
N VAL A 239 -4.20 10.34 -4.21
CA VAL A 239 -5.14 11.32 -4.78
C VAL A 239 -5.76 10.72 -6.05
N PRO A 240 -6.89 11.26 -6.57
CA PRO A 240 -7.49 10.79 -7.82
C PRO A 240 -6.56 10.89 -9.03
N THR A 241 -6.67 9.96 -9.96
CA THR A 241 -5.86 9.92 -11.20
C THR A 241 -6.37 10.87 -12.30
N THR A 242 -7.53 11.51 -12.07
CA THR A 242 -8.20 12.45 -12.99
C THR A 242 -7.59 13.86 -13.01
N LEU A 243 -6.57 14.12 -12.20
CA LEU A 243 -6.02 15.46 -12.02
C LEU A 243 -5.27 15.95 -13.26
N THR A 244 -5.56 17.19 -13.66
CA THR A 244 -4.77 17.96 -14.62
C THR A 244 -3.72 18.84 -13.92
N SER A 245 -3.89 19.14 -12.62
CA SER A 245 -2.91 19.86 -11.83
C SER A 245 -2.75 19.28 -10.42
N LEU A 246 -1.51 18.98 -10.05
CA LEU A 246 -1.13 18.51 -8.72
C LEU A 246 -0.02 19.38 -8.14
N SER A 247 -0.30 20.01 -7.00
CA SER A 247 0.69 20.71 -6.18
C SER A 247 0.82 19.99 -4.84
N MET A 248 2.06 19.68 -4.46
CA MET A 248 2.45 19.14 -3.14
C MET A 248 3.66 19.91 -2.64
N ARG A 249 3.47 21.22 -2.47
CA ARG A 249 4.54 22.18 -2.16
C ARG A 249 4.85 22.20 -0.68
N ARG A 250 6.14 22.20 -0.33
CA ARG A 250 6.59 22.21 1.07
C ARG A 250 5.97 21.05 1.87
N CYS A 251 5.95 19.85 1.27
CA CYS A 251 5.33 18.65 1.82
C CYS A 251 6.33 17.68 2.49
N ASN A 252 7.56 18.14 2.76
CA ASN A 252 8.68 17.35 3.32
C ASN A 252 9.10 16.11 2.49
N LEU A 253 8.71 16.04 1.22
CA LEU A 253 8.89 14.87 0.37
C LEU A 253 10.37 14.63 0.04
N SER A 254 10.89 13.44 0.33
CA SER A 254 12.24 12.99 -0.05
C SER A 254 12.29 12.31 -1.42
N SER A 255 11.16 11.75 -1.86
CA SER A 255 10.99 11.07 -3.15
C SER A 255 9.51 10.99 -3.51
N LEU A 256 9.20 10.50 -4.72
CA LEU A 256 7.88 10.02 -5.10
C LEU A 256 8.04 8.66 -5.80
N GLY A 257 7.16 7.71 -5.50
CA GLY A 257 7.18 6.39 -6.12
C GLY A 257 6.80 6.45 -7.61
N GLN A 258 7.52 5.71 -8.46
CA GLN A 258 7.17 5.57 -9.88
C GLN A 258 5.68 5.19 -10.09
N PRO A 259 5.07 4.24 -9.36
CA PRO A 259 3.65 3.88 -9.52
C PRO A 259 2.66 5.00 -9.16
N PHE A 260 3.09 6.03 -8.40
CA PHE A 260 2.25 7.21 -8.14
C PHE A 260 2.22 8.12 -9.37
N LEU A 261 3.38 8.45 -9.94
CA LEU A 261 3.47 9.37 -11.09
C LEU A 261 3.01 8.70 -12.40
N GLU A 262 3.14 7.37 -12.52
CA GLU A 262 2.54 6.58 -13.61
C GLU A 262 1.00 6.44 -13.51
N SER A 263 0.38 6.79 -12.38
CA SER A 263 -1.07 6.63 -12.21
C SER A 263 -1.90 7.69 -12.93
N PHE A 264 -1.30 8.85 -13.25
CA PHE A 264 -1.97 9.96 -13.92
C PHE A 264 -1.90 9.82 -15.45
N THR A 265 -3.01 10.04 -16.14
CA THR A 265 -3.09 9.99 -17.62
C THR A 265 -3.33 11.35 -18.28
N ALA A 266 -3.62 12.38 -17.48
CA ALA A 266 -4.01 13.72 -17.96
C ALA A 266 -3.34 14.87 -17.18
N LEU A 267 -2.25 14.61 -16.44
CA LEU A 267 -1.59 15.60 -15.59
C LEU A 267 -0.79 16.59 -16.44
N GLU A 268 -1.25 17.84 -16.51
CA GLU A 268 -0.65 18.93 -17.27
C GLU A 268 0.37 19.73 -16.44
N SER A 269 0.16 19.82 -15.12
CA SER A 269 0.91 20.67 -14.18
C SER A 269 1.29 19.89 -12.92
N LEU A 270 2.60 19.77 -12.66
CA LEU A 270 3.16 19.14 -11.47
C LEU A 270 4.05 20.12 -10.69
N ASN A 271 3.67 20.46 -9.47
CA ASN A 271 4.43 21.38 -8.60
C ASN A 271 4.83 20.71 -7.28
N LEU A 272 6.13 20.47 -7.13
CA LEU A 272 6.74 19.82 -5.97
C LEU A 272 7.79 20.74 -5.31
N ALA A 273 7.60 22.06 -5.41
CA ALA A 273 8.56 23.03 -4.88
C ALA A 273 8.72 22.97 -3.35
N ALA A 274 9.89 23.38 -2.84
CA ALA A 274 10.23 23.45 -1.41
C ALA A 274 10.20 22.10 -0.65
N ASN A 275 10.48 20.99 -1.36
CA ASN A 275 10.61 19.66 -0.78
C ASN A 275 12.09 19.27 -0.58
N ARG A 276 12.40 17.98 -0.46
CA ARG A 276 13.75 17.43 -0.27
C ARG A 276 14.13 16.43 -1.36
N ILE A 277 13.43 16.44 -2.50
CA ILE A 277 13.58 15.46 -3.58
C ILE A 277 14.96 15.62 -4.22
N SER A 278 15.79 14.56 -4.20
CA SER A 278 17.12 14.56 -4.85
C SER A 278 17.11 14.02 -6.28
N SER A 279 16.06 13.30 -6.64
CA SER A 279 15.91 12.62 -7.93
C SER A 279 14.44 12.30 -8.19
N ILE A 280 14.00 12.47 -9.43
CA ILE A 280 12.76 11.91 -9.96
C ILE A 280 13.11 10.70 -10.85
N TYR A 281 12.15 9.81 -11.13
CA TYR A 281 12.38 8.54 -11.80
C TYR A 281 12.87 8.73 -13.24
N SER A 282 13.87 7.95 -13.67
CA SER A 282 14.68 8.20 -14.87
C SER A 282 13.99 7.96 -16.22
N ASN A 283 12.75 7.47 -16.19
CA ASN A 283 12.01 7.01 -17.36
C ASN A 283 10.73 7.84 -17.47
N LEU A 284 10.22 8.05 -18.68
CA LEU A 284 8.87 8.58 -18.86
C LEU A 284 7.79 7.62 -18.30
N PRO A 285 6.61 8.13 -17.87
CA PRO A 285 5.51 7.28 -17.43
C PRO A 285 4.99 6.41 -18.58
N GLY A 286 4.51 5.20 -18.26
CA GLY A 286 4.17 4.18 -19.27
C GLY A 286 3.01 4.48 -20.24
N SER A 287 2.24 5.56 -20.02
CA SER A 287 1.14 6.00 -20.92
C SER A 287 1.60 7.15 -21.83
N ILE A 288 1.30 7.02 -23.12
CA ILE A 288 1.55 8.08 -24.11
C ILE A 288 0.64 9.29 -23.88
N GLU A 289 -0.57 9.09 -23.36
CA GLU A 289 -1.44 10.18 -22.91
C GLU A 289 -0.79 11.00 -21.78
N ALA A 290 -0.28 10.31 -20.75
CA ALA A 290 0.42 10.94 -19.62
C ALA A 290 1.65 11.76 -20.06
N ILE A 291 2.45 11.20 -20.98
CA ILE A 291 3.61 11.88 -21.57
C ILE A 291 3.17 13.14 -22.33
N ASN A 292 2.09 13.07 -23.10
CA ASN A 292 1.63 14.18 -23.93
C ASN A 292 0.88 15.26 -23.15
N ALA A 293 0.33 14.97 -21.98
CA ALA A 293 -0.39 15.95 -21.17
C ALA A 293 0.54 16.97 -20.50
N MET A 294 1.74 16.56 -20.06
CA MET A 294 2.62 17.36 -19.22
C MET A 294 3.13 18.64 -19.92
N THR A 295 2.83 19.80 -19.34
CA THR A 295 3.24 21.12 -19.83
C THR A 295 4.04 21.95 -18.81
N GLU A 296 3.84 21.76 -17.51
CA GLU A 296 4.50 22.54 -16.46
C GLU A 296 5.05 21.66 -15.34
N ILE A 297 6.37 21.71 -15.12
CA ILE A 297 7.05 21.02 -14.01
C ILE A 297 7.79 22.04 -13.15
N ASN A 298 7.45 22.10 -11.86
CA ASN A 298 8.19 22.88 -10.87
C ASN A 298 8.79 21.98 -9.79
N LEU A 299 10.12 21.97 -9.73
CA LEU A 299 10.96 21.24 -8.79
C LEU A 299 11.83 22.21 -7.97
N ALA A 300 11.48 23.49 -7.88
CA ALA A 300 12.29 24.51 -7.24
C ALA A 300 12.50 24.24 -5.74
N ASN A 301 13.63 24.66 -5.18
CA ASN A 301 13.99 24.49 -3.77
C ASN A 301 13.88 23.01 -3.33
N ASN A 302 14.65 22.15 -3.98
CA ASN A 302 14.76 20.71 -3.70
C ASN A 302 16.26 20.31 -3.57
N SER A 303 16.54 19.00 -3.54
CA SER A 303 17.88 18.44 -3.30
C SER A 303 18.59 17.94 -4.57
N PHE A 304 18.16 18.34 -5.78
CA PHE A 304 18.78 17.84 -7.01
C PHE A 304 20.24 18.33 -7.14
N THR A 305 21.15 17.43 -7.51
CA THR A 305 22.59 17.71 -7.71
C THR A 305 23.07 17.56 -9.16
N GLU A 306 22.32 16.80 -9.96
CA GLU A 306 22.54 16.59 -11.39
C GLU A 306 21.34 17.15 -12.17
N PHE A 307 21.55 17.56 -13.42
CA PHE A 307 20.47 18.05 -14.27
C PHE A 307 19.53 16.90 -14.71
N PRO A 308 18.21 16.95 -14.43
CA PRO A 308 17.27 15.88 -14.75
C PRO A 308 16.84 15.88 -16.23
N ALA A 309 17.79 15.65 -17.14
CA ALA A 309 17.58 15.73 -18.60
C ALA A 309 16.43 14.86 -19.14
N HIS A 310 16.08 13.77 -18.46
CA HIS A 310 14.93 12.92 -18.84
C HIS A 310 13.58 13.66 -18.83
N LEU A 311 13.46 14.78 -18.09
CA LEU A 311 12.26 15.64 -18.13
C LEU A 311 12.11 16.35 -19.49
N LEU A 312 13.18 16.53 -20.27
CA LEU A 312 13.11 17.09 -21.62
C LEU A 312 12.51 16.12 -22.65
N GLN A 313 12.19 14.89 -22.25
CA GLN A 313 11.49 13.92 -23.09
C GLN A 313 9.96 14.13 -23.11
N PHE A 314 9.40 14.99 -22.25
CA PHE A 314 7.99 15.40 -22.30
C PHE A 314 7.76 16.35 -23.50
N PRO A 315 7.07 15.92 -24.57
CA PRO A 315 7.09 16.61 -25.87
C PRO A 315 6.31 17.93 -25.91
N ASN A 316 5.42 18.16 -24.94
CA ASN A 316 4.61 19.38 -24.79
C ASN A 316 5.04 20.25 -23.59
N LEU A 317 6.19 19.96 -22.98
CA LEU A 317 6.71 20.73 -21.85
C LEU A 317 6.98 22.18 -22.28
N GLN A 318 6.42 23.13 -21.52
CA GLN A 318 6.53 24.57 -21.76
C GLN A 318 7.22 25.29 -20.60
N LYS A 319 7.22 24.73 -19.39
CA LYS A 319 7.85 25.33 -18.21
C LYS A 319 8.59 24.28 -17.38
N LEU A 320 9.86 24.56 -17.07
CA LEU A 320 10.68 23.76 -16.16
C LEU A 320 11.42 24.69 -15.19
N ASP A 321 11.11 24.55 -13.90
CA ASP A 321 11.77 25.30 -12.82
C ASP A 321 12.53 24.36 -11.88
N LEU A 322 13.85 24.57 -11.84
CA LEU A 322 14.86 23.86 -11.06
C LEU A 322 15.66 24.84 -10.17
N SER A 323 15.20 26.09 -9.99
CA SER A 323 15.82 27.07 -9.10
C SER A 323 15.92 26.58 -7.64
N GLY A 324 16.83 27.11 -6.83
CA GLY A 324 17.01 26.70 -5.43
C GLY A 324 17.49 25.25 -5.21
N ASN A 325 17.91 24.54 -6.26
CA ASN A 325 18.54 23.22 -6.16
C ASN A 325 20.07 23.32 -6.06
N SER A 326 20.76 22.20 -5.83
CA SER A 326 22.23 22.13 -5.70
C SER A 326 22.91 21.59 -6.97
N ILE A 327 22.35 21.88 -8.15
CA ILE A 327 22.85 21.33 -9.42
C ILE A 327 24.21 21.95 -9.77
N THR A 328 25.24 21.11 -9.88
CA THR A 328 26.61 21.54 -10.19
C THR A 328 27.03 21.18 -11.62
N ASN A 329 26.44 20.13 -12.19
CA ASN A 329 26.68 19.69 -13.55
C ASN A 329 25.62 20.27 -14.50
N LEU A 330 26.04 21.21 -15.35
CA LEU A 330 25.20 21.83 -16.40
C LEU A 330 25.62 21.38 -17.81
N THR A 331 26.14 20.15 -17.91
CA THR A 331 26.46 19.50 -19.19
C THR A 331 25.19 18.96 -19.82
N VAL A 332 24.88 19.38 -21.04
CA VAL A 332 23.68 19.00 -21.81
C VAL A 332 24.06 18.62 -23.23
N THR A 333 23.27 17.78 -23.90
CA THR A 333 23.48 17.50 -25.32
C THR A 333 22.92 18.62 -26.20
N SER A 334 23.32 18.63 -27.47
CA SER A 334 22.72 19.51 -28.49
C SER A 334 21.21 19.31 -28.65
N ASP A 335 20.70 18.10 -28.39
CA ASP A 335 19.28 17.76 -28.46
C ASP A 335 18.52 18.28 -27.22
N ASP A 336 19.10 18.14 -26.03
CA ASP A 336 18.57 18.74 -24.78
C ASP A 336 18.46 20.27 -24.91
N LEU A 337 19.49 20.92 -25.44
CA LEU A 337 19.50 22.37 -25.69
C LEU A 337 18.37 22.78 -26.65
N ALA A 338 18.10 21.97 -27.68
CA ALA A 338 17.04 22.26 -28.64
C ALA A 338 15.65 22.19 -27.99
N VAL A 339 15.43 21.34 -26.99
CA VAL A 339 14.20 21.33 -26.17
C VAL A 339 14.17 22.53 -25.21
N ILE A 340 15.24 22.77 -24.45
CA ILE A 340 15.33 23.90 -23.50
C ILE A 340 15.05 25.24 -24.19
N SER A 341 15.56 25.42 -25.41
CA SER A 341 15.36 26.63 -26.24
C SER A 341 13.91 26.86 -26.71
N GLN A 342 13.04 25.84 -26.61
CA GLN A 342 11.62 25.93 -26.94
C GLN A 342 10.71 26.15 -25.71
N LEU A 343 11.25 25.99 -24.49
CA LEU A 343 10.51 26.27 -23.26
C LEU A 343 10.12 27.75 -23.19
N SER A 344 8.91 28.05 -22.71
CA SER A 344 8.47 29.41 -22.39
C SER A 344 9.10 29.93 -21.08
N VAL A 345 9.42 29.02 -20.16
CA VAL A 345 10.12 29.30 -18.90
C VAL A 345 11.11 28.16 -18.63
N PHE A 346 12.38 28.53 -18.47
CA PHE A 346 13.42 27.66 -17.90
C PHE A 346 14.11 28.43 -16.78
N GLN A 347 14.22 27.82 -15.60
CA GLN A 347 14.92 28.42 -14.44
C GLN A 347 15.77 27.35 -13.76
N ILE A 348 17.03 27.68 -13.46
CA ILE A 348 17.99 26.82 -12.77
C ILE A 348 19.10 27.70 -12.17
N ASP A 349 19.60 27.35 -11.00
CA ASP A 349 20.66 28.10 -10.33
C ASP A 349 22.05 27.62 -10.78
N ILE A 350 22.98 28.54 -11.01
CA ILE A 350 24.36 28.22 -11.40
C ILE A 350 25.25 28.25 -10.16
N HIS A 351 25.61 27.07 -9.63
CA HIS A 351 26.61 26.95 -8.57
C HIS A 351 28.02 27.09 -9.16
N ALA A 352 28.73 28.15 -8.74
CA ALA A 352 29.86 28.75 -9.47
C ALA A 352 31.20 27.97 -9.50
N ASN A 353 31.17 26.63 -9.35
CA ASN A 353 32.36 25.77 -9.31
C ASN A 353 32.59 24.93 -10.58
N GLY A 354 31.67 24.94 -11.55
CA GLY A 354 31.87 24.31 -12.87
C GLY A 354 32.81 25.12 -13.75
N SER A 355 34.12 25.06 -13.47
CA SER A 355 35.11 26.00 -14.02
C SER A 355 35.64 25.68 -15.43
N ASP A 356 35.28 24.53 -16.01
CA ASP A 356 35.60 24.20 -17.40
C ASP A 356 34.45 23.42 -18.07
N CYS A 357 34.38 23.48 -19.40
CA CYS A 357 33.39 22.78 -20.22
C CYS A 357 34.10 21.74 -21.09
N ASP A 358 34.67 20.74 -20.41
CA ASP A 358 35.49 19.70 -21.03
C ASP A 358 34.74 18.98 -22.17
N ASN A 359 35.20 19.19 -23.40
CA ASN A 359 34.66 18.63 -24.65
C ASN A 359 33.31 19.21 -25.13
N GLY A 360 32.89 20.37 -24.62
CA GLY A 360 31.70 21.10 -25.08
C GLY A 360 31.94 22.56 -25.45
N GLU A 361 30.86 23.26 -25.80
CA GLU A 361 30.85 24.71 -25.97
C GLU A 361 29.81 25.36 -25.03
N TRP A 362 30.19 26.45 -24.35
CA TRP A 362 29.28 27.23 -23.52
C TRP A 362 28.25 27.97 -24.38
N GLN A 363 26.96 27.66 -24.21
CA GLN A 363 25.86 28.38 -24.85
C GLN A 363 24.94 29.01 -23.79
N GLU A 364 24.32 30.15 -24.14
CA GLU A 364 23.49 30.92 -23.21
C GLU A 364 22.02 30.88 -23.65
N VAL A 365 21.15 30.36 -22.79
CA VAL A 365 19.72 30.15 -23.05
C VAL A 365 18.92 30.48 -21.78
N HIS A 366 17.81 31.22 -21.90
CA HIS A 366 17.02 31.71 -20.75
C HIS A 366 17.87 32.41 -19.65
N ASN A 367 18.89 33.18 -20.05
CA ASN A 367 19.89 33.83 -19.17
C ASN A 367 20.77 32.86 -18.34
N THR A 368 20.74 31.56 -18.65
CA THR A 368 21.57 30.50 -18.04
C THR A 368 22.66 30.08 -19.02
N LYS A 369 23.86 29.76 -18.52
CA LYS A 369 24.94 29.16 -19.34
C LYS A 369 24.99 27.65 -19.13
N LEU A 370 24.91 26.91 -20.24
CA LEU A 370 24.97 25.46 -20.28
C LEU A 370 26.20 25.01 -21.08
N CYS A 371 26.83 23.93 -20.65
CA CYS A 371 27.94 23.31 -21.37
C CYS A 371 27.38 22.31 -22.38
N VAL A 372 27.42 22.65 -23.66
CA VAL A 372 26.78 21.86 -24.72
C VAL A 372 27.79 20.91 -25.34
N VAL A 373 27.64 19.61 -25.05
CA VAL A 373 28.46 18.55 -25.65
C VAL A 373 27.77 17.96 -26.87
N ASN A 374 28.52 17.78 -27.95
CA ASN A 374 28.01 17.10 -29.14
C ASN A 374 27.79 15.61 -28.82
N SER A 375 26.60 15.08 -29.11
CA SER A 375 26.17 13.70 -28.83
C SER A 375 26.88 12.61 -29.66
N VAL A 376 28.06 12.93 -30.23
CA VAL A 376 28.88 12.05 -31.09
C VAL A 376 30.23 11.77 -30.44
N SER A 377 30.23 11.41 -29.16
CA SER A 377 31.37 10.78 -28.47
C SER A 377 30.94 9.82 -27.37
N ALA A 378 30.19 8.78 -27.77
CA ALA A 378 30.26 7.48 -27.10
C ALA A 378 31.62 6.81 -27.39
N SER A 379 32.72 7.49 -27.04
CA SER A 379 34.08 7.04 -27.32
C SER A 379 34.43 5.84 -26.43
N THR A 380 34.54 4.66 -27.05
CA THR A 380 35.32 3.56 -26.48
C THR A 380 36.68 4.09 -26.03
N PRO A 381 37.16 3.80 -24.81
CA PRO A 381 38.38 4.41 -24.29
C PRO A 381 39.59 4.05 -25.16
N GLU A 382 40.03 5.00 -25.99
CA GLU A 382 41.19 4.84 -26.85
C GLU A 382 42.45 4.99 -26.01
N VAL A 383 43.17 3.88 -25.81
CA VAL A 383 44.33 3.83 -24.92
C VAL A 383 45.55 4.47 -25.59
N VAL A 384 45.60 5.80 -25.57
CA VAL A 384 46.78 6.58 -25.96
C VAL A 384 47.87 6.37 -24.92
N ALA A 385 49.02 5.83 -25.33
CA ALA A 385 50.13 5.50 -24.44
C ALA A 385 50.91 6.75 -23.97
N GLY A 386 50.52 7.32 -22.82
CA GLY A 386 51.25 8.38 -22.11
C GLY A 386 51.92 7.85 -20.84
N SER A 387 53.23 8.08 -20.68
CA SER A 387 54.01 7.48 -19.56
C SER A 387 53.94 8.30 -18.27
N ALA A 388 53.37 7.71 -17.22
CA ALA A 388 53.55 8.13 -15.83
C ALA A 388 53.63 6.89 -14.91
N LYS A 389 54.21 7.06 -13.71
CA LYS A 389 54.73 5.98 -12.87
C LYS A 389 53.77 5.46 -11.78
N ASP A 390 54.08 4.24 -11.33
CA ASP A 390 53.88 3.68 -9.97
C ASP A 390 52.44 3.58 -9.39
N ASN A 391 51.78 2.43 -9.60
CA ASN A 391 51.58 1.45 -8.50
C ASN A 391 50.98 0.11 -8.97
N ALA A 392 51.75 -0.98 -8.86
CA ALA A 392 51.30 -2.32 -9.22
C ALA A 392 50.79 -3.09 -7.98
N THR A 393 49.48 -3.08 -7.73
CA THR A 393 48.90 -3.88 -6.61
C THR A 393 47.44 -4.33 -6.80
N ASN A 394 46.59 -3.62 -7.55
CA ASN A 394 45.15 -3.92 -7.58
C ASN A 394 44.71 -5.06 -8.53
N TRP A 395 45.37 -5.26 -9.69
CA TRP A 395 44.92 -6.26 -10.69
C TRP A 395 44.82 -7.69 -10.11
N THR A 396 45.82 -8.10 -9.33
CA THR A 396 45.87 -9.42 -8.68
C THR A 396 44.75 -9.62 -7.68
N ILE A 397 44.32 -8.57 -6.97
CA ILE A 397 43.23 -8.61 -6.00
C ILE A 397 41.89 -8.85 -6.72
N PHE A 398 41.60 -8.09 -7.79
CA PHE A 398 40.36 -8.27 -8.56
C PHE A 398 40.20 -9.68 -9.15
N VAL A 399 41.29 -10.26 -9.69
CA VAL A 399 41.28 -11.64 -10.22
C VAL A 399 41.00 -12.67 -9.12
N LEU A 400 41.55 -12.50 -7.91
CA LEU A 400 41.30 -13.38 -6.77
C LEU A 400 39.87 -13.23 -6.23
N VAL A 401 39.36 -12.00 -6.08
CA VAL A 401 38.00 -11.74 -5.60
C VAL A 401 36.95 -12.33 -6.54
N ALA A 402 37.13 -12.21 -7.85
CA ALA A 402 36.23 -12.82 -8.84
C ALA A 402 36.22 -14.36 -8.75
N ALA A 403 37.38 -14.99 -8.57
CA ALA A 403 37.49 -16.44 -8.43
C ALA A 403 36.82 -16.96 -7.15
N PHE A 404 37.10 -16.34 -5.99
CA PHE A 404 36.51 -16.78 -4.71
C PHE A 404 35.02 -16.46 -4.61
N GLY A 405 34.56 -15.32 -5.13
CA GLY A 405 33.14 -14.96 -5.18
C GLY A 405 32.30 -15.94 -6.01
N GLY A 406 32.80 -16.32 -7.21
CA GLY A 406 32.13 -17.33 -8.05
C GLY A 406 32.05 -18.71 -7.37
N CYS A 407 33.13 -19.13 -6.70
CA CYS A 407 33.12 -20.37 -5.92
C CYS A 407 32.15 -20.32 -4.73
N PHE A 408 32.04 -19.19 -4.03
CA PHE A 408 31.12 -19.04 -2.89
C PHE A 408 29.65 -19.14 -3.31
N VAL A 409 29.25 -18.44 -4.38
CA VAL A 409 27.88 -18.54 -4.94
C VAL A 409 27.57 -19.95 -5.42
N GLY A 410 28.54 -20.62 -6.09
CA GLY A 410 28.40 -22.02 -6.49
C GLY A 410 28.22 -22.97 -5.31
N PHE A 411 28.97 -22.78 -4.22
CA PHE A 411 28.81 -23.56 -2.98
C PHE A 411 27.49 -23.29 -2.29
N LEU A 412 27.02 -22.03 -2.26
CA LEU A 412 25.75 -21.67 -1.64
C LEU A 412 24.57 -22.33 -2.37
N LEU A 413 24.55 -22.25 -3.70
CA LEU A 413 23.52 -22.89 -4.53
C LEU A 413 23.56 -24.43 -4.42
N PHE A 414 24.77 -25.03 -4.37
CA PHE A 414 24.91 -26.46 -4.14
C PHE A 414 24.41 -26.89 -2.75
N PHE A 415 24.72 -26.13 -1.70
CA PHE A 415 24.28 -26.41 -0.33
C PHE A 415 22.76 -26.25 -0.15
N LEU A 416 22.16 -25.24 -0.80
CA LEU A 416 20.71 -25.08 -0.85
C LEU A 416 20.04 -26.24 -1.61
N ALA A 417 20.62 -26.69 -2.72
CA ALA A 417 20.13 -27.83 -3.47
C ALA A 417 20.24 -29.16 -2.68
N THR A 418 21.36 -29.42 -1.98
CA THR A 418 21.49 -30.62 -1.15
C THR A 418 20.57 -30.57 0.07
N ARG A 419 20.38 -29.41 0.71
CA ARG A 419 19.37 -29.22 1.77
C ARG A 419 17.95 -29.46 1.28
N PHE A 420 17.60 -28.98 0.09
CA PHE A 420 16.28 -29.24 -0.51
C PHE A 420 16.07 -30.73 -0.80
N VAL A 421 17.08 -31.44 -1.31
CA VAL A 421 17.01 -32.89 -1.54
C VAL A 421 16.93 -33.68 -0.23
N GLN A 422 17.67 -33.30 0.82
CA GLN A 422 17.58 -33.93 2.14
C GLN A 422 16.19 -33.74 2.75
N TYR A 423 15.64 -32.53 2.71
CA TYR A 423 14.27 -32.24 3.17
C TYR A 423 13.20 -33.07 2.42
N GLN A 424 13.38 -33.31 1.12
CA GLN A 424 12.52 -34.21 0.33
C GLN A 424 12.68 -35.70 0.71
N GLN A 425 13.86 -36.12 1.17
CA GLN A 425 14.12 -37.50 1.61
C GLN A 425 13.59 -37.75 3.04
N GLU A 426 13.72 -36.79 3.94
CA GLU A 426 13.14 -36.84 5.30
C GLU A 426 11.61 -36.97 5.22
N ARG A 427 10.96 -36.16 4.35
CA ARG A 427 9.53 -36.26 3.98
C ARG A 427 9.09 -37.63 3.46
N GLN A 428 9.99 -38.44 2.90
CA GLN A 428 9.69 -39.81 2.44
C GLN A 428 9.91 -40.86 3.54
N HIS A 429 10.90 -40.68 4.42
CA HIS A 429 11.17 -41.61 5.51
C HIS A 429 10.14 -41.55 6.65
N GLU A 430 9.54 -40.39 6.92
CA GLU A 430 8.46 -40.30 7.92
C GLU A 430 7.19 -41.05 7.48
N ALA A 431 6.93 -41.16 6.17
CA ALA A 431 5.73 -41.81 5.62
C ALA A 431 5.68 -43.34 5.82
N ASP A 432 6.82 -44.01 5.99
CA ASP A 432 6.93 -45.48 6.09
C ASP A 432 7.01 -45.99 7.55
N SER A 433 7.06 -45.10 8.55
CA SER A 433 7.49 -45.46 9.91
C SER A 433 6.38 -45.59 10.97
N SER A 434 5.15 -45.14 10.69
CA SER A 434 4.05 -45.11 11.67
C SER A 434 2.92 -46.09 11.36
N SER A 435 3.12 -47.37 11.66
CA SER A 435 2.09 -48.42 11.55
C SER A 435 1.73 -49.03 12.93
N PRO A 436 0.50 -48.82 13.44
CA PRO A 436 0.02 -49.50 14.64
C PRO A 436 -0.62 -50.86 14.29
N VAL A 437 -0.18 -51.87 15.04
CA VAL A 437 -0.68 -53.24 15.22
C VAL A 437 -2.17 -53.47 14.87
N ALA A 438 -2.45 -54.56 14.14
CA ALA A 438 -3.81 -55.03 13.84
C ALA A 438 -4.40 -55.92 14.96
N GLU A 439 -5.73 -55.87 15.12
CA GLU A 439 -6.52 -56.96 15.71
C GLU A 439 -7.54 -57.48 14.67
N ASP A 440 -7.66 -58.80 14.54
CA ASP A 440 -8.56 -59.50 13.62
C ASP A 440 -9.96 -59.71 14.21
N VAL A 441 -11.02 -59.33 13.48
CA VAL A 441 -12.36 -59.95 13.61
C VAL A 441 -13.01 -60.14 12.23
N GLN A 442 -13.61 -61.31 12.01
CA GLN A 442 -14.05 -61.84 10.72
C GLN A 442 -15.04 -60.99 9.89
N THR A 443 -14.65 -60.78 8.63
CA THR A 443 -15.40 -61.03 7.37
C THR A 443 -16.94 -60.92 7.35
N SER A 444 -17.46 -60.11 6.40
CA SER A 444 -18.37 -60.64 5.36
C SER A 444 -18.48 -59.71 4.14
N ARG A 445 -18.93 -60.26 3.01
CA ARG A 445 -18.72 -59.76 1.65
C ARG A 445 -19.96 -59.14 1.03
N ALA A 446 -19.95 -57.83 0.84
CA ALA A 446 -20.68 -57.12 -0.22
C ALA A 446 -19.97 -55.76 -0.45
N GLY A 447 -20.00 -55.24 -1.67
CA GLY A 447 -19.34 -53.97 -1.99
C GLY A 447 -20.29 -52.97 -2.63
N ASP A 448 -20.19 -51.71 -2.22
CA ASP A 448 -20.04 -50.58 -3.14
C ASP A 448 -19.29 -49.45 -2.39
N SER A 449 -18.49 -48.65 -3.09
CA SER A 449 -17.69 -47.55 -2.50
C SER A 449 -17.24 -46.57 -3.58
N THR A 450 -18.18 -45.73 -4.03
CA THR A 450 -17.92 -44.63 -4.95
C THR A 450 -17.26 -43.45 -4.22
N ALA A 451 -15.93 -43.41 -4.23
CA ALA A 451 -15.19 -42.20 -3.93
C ALA A 451 -15.54 -41.12 -4.98
N ILE A 452 -15.99 -39.94 -4.54
CA ILE A 452 -16.35 -38.84 -5.44
C ILE A 452 -15.07 -38.25 -6.03
N GLN A 453 -14.71 -38.68 -7.23
CA GLN A 453 -13.73 -37.98 -8.07
C GLN A 453 -14.32 -36.63 -8.51
N ALA A 454 -13.50 -35.58 -8.47
CA ALA A 454 -13.88 -34.26 -8.95
C ALA A 454 -13.94 -34.25 -10.49
N ALA A 455 -15.10 -34.58 -11.05
CA ALA A 455 -15.41 -34.35 -12.46
C ALA A 455 -15.55 -32.83 -12.74
N PRO A 456 -15.25 -32.36 -13.96
CA PRO A 456 -15.47 -30.95 -14.32
C PRO A 456 -16.95 -30.62 -14.24
N ALA A 457 -17.30 -29.65 -13.40
CA ALA A 457 -18.69 -29.32 -13.11
C ALA A 457 -19.40 -28.73 -14.34
N GLN A 458 -20.55 -29.30 -14.70
CA GLN A 458 -21.56 -28.59 -15.47
C GLN A 458 -22.24 -27.58 -14.54
N ASP A 459 -22.32 -26.31 -14.92
CA ASP A 459 -22.67 -25.24 -13.98
C ASP A 459 -24.19 -25.14 -13.77
N ASN A 460 -24.70 -25.93 -12.83
CA ASN A 460 -26.10 -25.95 -12.42
C ASN A 460 -26.27 -25.33 -11.01
N PRO A 461 -26.87 -24.13 -10.87
CA PRO A 461 -26.93 -23.42 -9.59
C PRO A 461 -27.64 -24.18 -8.46
N ASP A 462 -28.66 -24.97 -8.77
CA ASP A 462 -29.45 -25.70 -7.75
C ASP A 462 -28.70 -26.90 -7.18
N GLU A 463 -27.85 -27.56 -7.97
CA GLU A 463 -26.95 -28.61 -7.46
C GLU A 463 -25.85 -28.02 -6.58
N ARG A 464 -25.33 -26.84 -6.92
CA ARG A 464 -24.35 -26.12 -6.09
C ARG A 464 -24.94 -25.77 -4.71
N ARG A 465 -26.16 -25.21 -4.67
CA ARG A 465 -26.92 -24.97 -3.42
C ARG A 465 -27.20 -26.26 -2.63
N SER A 466 -27.51 -27.36 -3.31
CA SER A 466 -27.72 -28.65 -2.65
C SER A 466 -26.43 -29.22 -2.04
N GLN A 467 -25.27 -28.97 -2.63
CA GLN A 467 -23.97 -29.32 -2.06
C GLN A 467 -23.63 -28.41 -0.87
N GLU A 468 -23.83 -27.09 -0.99
CA GLU A 468 -23.62 -26.12 0.08
C GLU A 468 -24.44 -26.46 1.34
N GLN A 469 -25.73 -26.76 1.19
CA GLN A 469 -26.57 -27.21 2.32
C GLN A 469 -26.05 -28.48 2.99
N LYS A 470 -25.59 -29.48 2.21
CA LYS A 470 -25.00 -30.73 2.75
C LYS A 470 -23.65 -30.50 3.43
N ILE A 471 -22.91 -29.47 3.04
CA ILE A 471 -21.67 -29.06 3.72
C ILE A 471 -22.01 -28.38 5.06
N LEU A 472 -22.94 -27.42 5.05
CA LEU A 472 -23.46 -26.74 6.26
C LEU A 472 -24.04 -27.74 7.28
N GLU A 473 -24.84 -28.71 6.83
CA GLU A 473 -25.37 -29.79 7.68
C GLU A 473 -24.25 -30.62 8.32
N LYS A 474 -23.25 -31.04 7.54
CA LYS A 474 -22.11 -31.83 8.07
C LYS A 474 -21.23 -31.05 9.05
N VAL A 475 -21.06 -29.75 8.84
CA VAL A 475 -20.34 -28.85 9.76
C VAL A 475 -21.15 -28.65 11.05
N ALA A 476 -22.47 -28.41 10.96
CA ALA A 476 -23.34 -28.26 12.12
C ALA A 476 -23.42 -29.55 12.97
N LEU A 477 -23.41 -30.72 12.34
CA LEU A 477 -23.31 -32.02 13.01
C LEU A 477 -21.88 -32.35 13.51
N GLY A 478 -20.90 -31.47 13.28
CA GLY A 478 -19.50 -31.66 13.68
C GLY A 478 -18.76 -32.78 12.94
N SER A 479 -19.39 -33.39 11.94
CA SER A 479 -18.87 -34.50 11.11
C SER A 479 -17.92 -34.06 10.01
N LEU A 480 -17.89 -32.76 9.70
CA LEU A 480 -16.92 -32.11 8.83
C LEU A 480 -16.27 -30.98 9.62
N ARG A 481 -14.96 -31.11 9.88
CA ARG A 481 -14.12 -30.12 10.57
C ARG A 481 -12.81 -29.96 9.80
N PRO A 482 -12.17 -28.78 9.80
CA PRO A 482 -10.83 -28.63 9.26
C PRO A 482 -9.82 -29.41 10.10
N THR A 483 -8.80 -29.98 9.46
CA THR A 483 -7.66 -30.63 10.10
C THR A 483 -6.45 -29.71 10.07
N PHE A 484 -5.81 -29.50 11.22
CA PHE A 484 -4.56 -28.74 11.32
C PHE A 484 -3.36 -29.67 11.17
N TYR A 485 -2.28 -29.17 10.56
CA TYR A 485 -1.01 -29.86 10.46
C TYR A 485 -0.19 -29.70 11.75
N ASN A 486 0.75 -30.62 11.98
CA ASN A 486 1.53 -30.72 13.23
C ASN A 486 2.53 -29.55 13.44
N ASP A 487 2.75 -28.72 12.42
CA ASP A 487 3.55 -27.50 12.44
C ASP A 487 2.73 -26.23 12.81
N CYS A 488 1.42 -26.37 13.06
CA CYS A 488 0.57 -25.28 13.54
C CYS A 488 1.03 -24.79 14.93
N PRO A 489 1.34 -23.49 15.12
CA PRO A 489 1.79 -22.97 16.41
C PRO A 489 0.79 -23.24 17.54
N PRO A 490 1.20 -23.68 18.74
CA PRO A 490 0.28 -24.15 19.78
C PRO A 490 -0.84 -23.16 20.17
N GLY A 491 -0.52 -21.86 20.24
CA GLY A 491 -1.52 -20.83 20.53
C GLY A 491 -2.53 -20.60 19.40
N VAL A 492 -2.09 -20.73 18.14
CA VAL A 492 -2.98 -20.67 16.96
C VAL A 492 -3.87 -21.91 16.91
N LEU A 493 -3.32 -23.10 17.20
CA LEU A 493 -4.07 -24.34 17.29
C LEU A 493 -5.12 -24.31 18.41
N ALA A 494 -4.79 -23.74 19.57
CA ALA A 494 -5.71 -23.56 20.70
C ALA A 494 -6.86 -22.60 20.33
N LEU A 495 -6.53 -21.41 19.80
CA LEU A 495 -7.53 -20.43 19.36
C LEU A 495 -8.46 -21.00 18.27
N ALA A 496 -7.90 -21.68 17.27
CA ALA A 496 -8.68 -22.31 16.22
C ALA A 496 -9.60 -23.42 16.76
N SER A 497 -9.15 -24.17 17.76
CA SER A 497 -9.98 -25.17 18.45
C SER A 497 -11.17 -24.53 19.18
N SER A 498 -10.95 -23.41 19.88
CA SER A 498 -12.03 -22.64 20.53
C SER A 498 -13.03 -22.05 19.53
N CYS A 499 -12.58 -21.57 18.37
CA CYS A 499 -13.46 -21.10 17.29
C CYS A 499 -14.31 -22.23 16.68
N LEU A 500 -13.83 -23.47 16.71
CA LEU A 500 -14.48 -24.67 16.17
C LEU A 500 -15.32 -25.45 17.21
N GLU A 501 -15.58 -24.85 18.38
CA GLU A 501 -16.36 -25.50 19.43
C GLU A 501 -17.80 -25.80 18.94
N GLY A 502 -18.33 -26.96 19.29
CA GLY A 502 -19.62 -27.45 18.78
C GLY A 502 -20.82 -26.62 19.28
N ARG A 503 -20.64 -25.92 20.40
CA ARG A 503 -21.63 -25.03 21.02
C ARG A 503 -21.30 -23.57 20.70
N PRO A 504 -22.19 -22.81 20.01
CA PRO A 504 -21.94 -21.40 19.71
C PRO A 504 -21.61 -20.55 20.94
N GLU A 505 -22.24 -20.84 22.09
CA GLU A 505 -22.06 -20.13 23.35
C GLU A 505 -20.69 -20.35 24.02
N ASN A 506 -19.90 -21.32 23.53
CA ASN A 506 -18.53 -21.58 24.00
C ASN A 506 -17.46 -21.01 23.06
N ARG A 507 -17.84 -20.40 21.92
CA ARG A 507 -16.89 -19.81 20.97
C ARG A 507 -16.50 -18.41 21.43
N PRO A 508 -15.23 -17.99 21.26
CA PRO A 508 -14.82 -16.63 21.56
C PRO A 508 -15.52 -15.62 20.64
N SER A 509 -15.85 -14.45 21.17
CA SER A 509 -16.30 -13.33 20.35
C SER A 509 -15.20 -12.86 19.39
N ALA A 510 -15.58 -12.20 18.29
CA ALA A 510 -14.59 -11.62 17.34
C ALA A 510 -13.60 -10.68 18.06
N SER A 511 -14.04 -9.95 19.08
CA SER A 511 -13.19 -9.13 19.96
C SER A 511 -12.15 -9.96 20.73
N GLU A 512 -12.53 -11.09 21.31
CA GLU A 512 -11.60 -11.96 22.04
C GLU A 512 -10.61 -12.66 21.08
N VAL A 513 -11.07 -13.05 19.88
CA VAL A 513 -10.20 -13.57 18.81
C VAL A 513 -9.15 -12.54 18.42
N VAL A 514 -9.54 -11.28 18.17
CA VAL A 514 -8.60 -10.20 17.81
C VAL A 514 -7.61 -9.90 18.95
N LEU A 515 -8.06 -9.90 20.21
CA LEU A 515 -7.17 -9.73 21.37
C LEU A 515 -6.17 -10.88 21.51
N THR A 516 -6.63 -12.13 21.34
CA THR A 516 -5.77 -13.32 21.40
C THR A 516 -4.73 -13.31 20.28
N ILE A 517 -5.12 -12.96 19.05
CA ILE A 517 -4.18 -12.83 17.93
C ILE A 517 -3.12 -11.75 18.20
N LYS A 518 -3.53 -10.58 18.74
CA LYS A 518 -2.57 -9.51 19.09
C LYS A 518 -1.54 -9.95 20.13
N GLU A 519 -1.94 -10.72 21.14
CA GLU A 519 -0.99 -11.22 22.14
C GLU A 519 -0.08 -12.33 21.59
N LEU A 520 -0.61 -13.26 20.77
CA LEU A 520 0.22 -14.26 20.07
C LEU A 520 1.25 -13.60 19.13
N MET A 521 0.88 -12.52 18.44
CA MET A 521 1.81 -11.72 17.64
C MET A 521 2.88 -11.04 18.50
N ARG A 522 2.53 -10.61 19.72
CA ARG A 522 3.47 -10.04 20.69
C ARG A 522 4.47 -11.08 21.19
N GLU A 523 4.03 -12.28 21.53
CA GLU A 523 4.89 -13.38 21.97
C GLU A 523 5.92 -13.75 20.88
N MET A 524 5.49 -13.87 19.62
CA MET A 524 6.39 -14.13 18.48
C MET A 524 7.41 -13.01 18.23
N GLN A 525 7.12 -11.77 18.63
CA GLN A 525 8.08 -10.64 18.57
C GLN A 525 9.10 -10.63 19.72
N PHE A 526 8.86 -11.35 20.82
CA PHE A 526 9.85 -11.47 21.90
C PHE A 526 10.87 -12.57 21.64
N ASP A 527 10.46 -13.70 21.05
CA ASP A 527 11.35 -14.85 20.78
C ASP A 527 12.35 -14.60 19.62
N SER A 528 12.16 -13.50 18.87
CA SER A 528 13.06 -13.03 17.80
C SER A 528 14.13 -12.03 18.29
N LYS A 529 14.19 -11.72 19.59
CA LYS A 529 15.20 -10.82 20.17
C LYS A 529 16.43 -11.60 20.67
N PRO A 530 17.67 -11.28 20.24
CA PRO A 530 18.86 -12.02 20.68
C PRO A 530 19.02 -12.01 22.21
N ARG A 531 19.21 -13.20 22.78
CA ARG A 531 19.51 -13.38 24.19
C ARG A 531 20.93 -12.84 24.46
N LEU A 532 21.03 -11.69 25.11
CA LEU A 532 22.30 -11.18 25.63
C LEU A 532 22.91 -12.23 26.59
N GLU A 533 24.17 -12.58 26.35
CA GLU A 533 24.93 -13.44 27.24
C GLU A 533 25.22 -12.69 28.56
N PRO A 534 25.18 -13.35 29.73
CA PRO A 534 25.62 -12.73 30.97
C PRO A 534 27.15 -12.58 30.99
N GLU A 535 27.65 -11.42 31.38
CA GLU A 535 29.07 -11.25 31.67
C GLU A 535 29.49 -12.08 32.90
N PRO A 536 30.75 -12.57 32.95
CA PRO A 536 31.20 -13.49 33.99
C PRO A 536 31.42 -12.80 35.36
N ASP A 537 31.27 -13.58 36.43
CA ASP A 537 31.26 -13.10 37.82
C ASP A 537 32.56 -12.39 38.26
N GLU A 538 32.43 -11.18 38.85
CA GLU A 538 33.50 -10.56 39.63
C GLU A 538 33.28 -10.85 41.13
N ILE A 539 34.18 -11.64 41.73
CA ILE A 539 33.98 -12.26 43.05
C ILE A 539 34.46 -11.32 44.17
N VAL A 540 33.55 -10.49 44.70
CA VAL A 540 33.76 -9.60 45.86
C VAL A 540 32.45 -9.48 46.68
N THR A 541 32.40 -9.64 48.00
CA THR A 541 33.41 -10.12 48.97
C THR A 541 33.30 -11.67 49.11
N ASP A 542 33.30 -12.41 50.23
CA ASP A 542 33.34 -12.12 51.68
C ASP A 542 34.17 -13.14 52.47
N GLY A 543 34.55 -12.81 53.71
CA GLY A 543 35.46 -13.60 54.53
C GLY A 543 35.15 -13.51 56.03
N PHE A 544 34.22 -14.33 56.51
CA PHE A 544 33.99 -14.56 57.95
C PHE A 544 34.52 -15.94 58.39
N LEU A 545 35.78 -15.98 58.84
CA LEU A 545 36.35 -17.14 59.53
C LEU A 545 36.15 -17.01 61.05
N SER A 546 35.35 -17.91 61.63
CA SER A 546 35.20 -18.05 63.07
C SER A 546 35.72 -19.41 63.54
N SER A 547 36.92 -19.40 64.12
CA SER A 547 37.40 -20.30 65.18
C SER A 547 37.06 -21.82 65.12
N ALA A 548 38.05 -22.62 64.72
CA ALA A 548 38.40 -23.89 65.37
C ALA A 548 39.88 -24.24 65.10
#